data_AF-A0A554VAJ0-F1
#
_entry.id   AF-A0A554VAJ0-F1
#
_cell.length_a   1.000
_cell.length_b   1.000
_cell.length_c   1.000
_cell.angle_alpha   90.00
_cell.angle_beta   90.00
_cell.angle_gamma   90.00
#
_symmetry.space_group_name_H-M   'P 1'
#
loop_
_entity.id
_entity.type
_entity.pdbx_description
1 polymer ?
#
loop_
_entity_poly.entity_id
_entity_poly.type
_entity_poly.pdbx_seq_one_letter_code
_entity_poly.pdbx_strand_id
1 'polypeptide(L)'
;MNKLKNLLICRDFEDWKTPFYQLLEGKSNLIEFEKEVYKLSNLEDILEKDLYIDLLSYNYEDKSQFTEILQLVKRIINIDDFYRWKLCNLLKESGLDFKNPNLESITNYELPNLLLEIYGEMEIGEVGQGEEQAKSNITFLKSPLKSDLEDYWVTIIGEVVQVGLAHHGNIIIFMNNEGIMYIYIELTNKMYIGGDFEKTMSKLLFGLDYGKLISLPAIDNL
;
A
#
# COMPACT_ATOMS: atom_id res chain seq x y z
N MET A 1 4.23 -6.52 20.86
CA MET A 1 2.81 -6.37 20.46
C MET A 1 2.57 -5.38 19.32
N ASN A 2 3.31 -4.26 19.18
CA ASN A 2 3.01 -3.25 18.13
C ASN A 2 3.56 -3.57 16.73
N LYS A 3 4.63 -4.37 16.62
CA LYS A 3 5.30 -4.66 15.34
C LYS A 3 4.49 -5.55 14.36
N LEU A 4 3.66 -6.45 14.90
CA LEU A 4 2.80 -7.36 14.12
C LEU A 4 1.68 -6.60 13.39
N LYS A 5 1.15 -5.54 13.99
CA LYS A 5 0.09 -4.71 13.38
C LYS A 5 0.58 -4.07 12.08
N ASN A 6 1.84 -3.67 12.02
CA ASN A 6 2.43 -3.04 10.84
C ASN A 6 2.54 -3.98 9.63
N LEU A 7 2.42 -5.29 9.84
CA LEU A 7 2.44 -6.31 8.78
C LEU A 7 1.04 -6.83 8.44
N LEU A 8 -0.02 -6.40 9.13
CA LEU A 8 -1.38 -6.86 8.91
C LEU A 8 -2.26 -5.68 8.53
N ILE A 9 -2.32 -5.40 7.24
CA ILE A 9 -2.91 -4.17 6.69
C ILE A 9 -4.46 -4.21 6.71
N CYS A 10 -5.07 -5.40 6.77
CA CYS A 10 -6.48 -5.57 6.41
C CYS A 10 -7.45 -5.74 7.58
N ARG A 11 -7.13 -5.13 8.71
CA ARG A 11 -8.03 -5.02 9.85
C ARG A 11 -8.66 -3.62 9.85
N ASP A 12 -9.90 -3.53 10.30
CA ASP A 12 -10.55 -2.27 10.68
C ASP A 12 -10.93 -1.31 9.53
N PHE A 13 -11.42 -1.82 8.38
CA PHE A 13 -12.12 -0.94 7.42
C PHE A 13 -13.56 -0.70 7.85
N GLU A 14 -13.97 0.56 7.81
CA GLU A 14 -15.36 0.94 8.06
C GLU A 14 -16.21 0.56 6.84
N ASP A 15 -17.16 -0.36 7.04
CA ASP A 15 -18.00 -0.91 5.97
C ASP A 15 -18.70 0.19 5.14
N TRP A 16 -19.10 1.29 5.78
CA TRP A 16 -19.80 2.42 5.14
C TRP A 16 -18.94 3.16 4.10
N LYS A 17 -17.60 3.10 4.18
CA LYS A 17 -16.70 3.73 3.20
C LYS A 17 -16.55 2.91 1.91
N THR A 18 -16.97 1.64 1.91
CA THR A 18 -16.80 0.71 0.77
C THR A 18 -17.35 1.25 -0.56
N PRO A 19 -18.58 1.80 -0.63
CA PRO A 19 -19.10 2.33 -1.89
C PRO A 19 -18.26 3.48 -2.46
N PHE A 20 -17.72 4.33 -1.58
CA PHE A 20 -16.86 5.45 -1.97
C PHE A 20 -15.54 4.96 -2.55
N TYR A 21 -14.90 3.97 -1.93
CA TYR A 21 -13.68 3.37 -2.46
C TYR A 21 -13.91 2.68 -3.81
N GLN A 22 -15.04 1.97 -3.97
CA GLN A 22 -15.40 1.32 -5.23
C GLN A 22 -15.60 2.32 -6.36
N LEU A 23 -16.21 3.48 -6.07
CA LEU A 23 -16.36 4.56 -7.04
C LEU A 23 -15.00 5.15 -7.44
N LEU A 24 -14.12 5.42 -6.46
CA LEU A 24 -12.77 5.95 -6.72
C LEU A 24 -11.91 5.00 -7.56
N GLU A 25 -12.02 3.69 -7.31
CA GLU A 25 -11.30 2.65 -8.07
C GLU A 25 -11.92 2.40 -9.46
N GLY A 26 -13.08 3.00 -9.76
CA GLY A 26 -13.82 2.74 -11.00
C GLY A 26 -14.47 1.36 -11.05
N LYS A 27 -14.59 0.66 -9.90
CA LYS A 27 -15.29 -0.62 -9.78
C LYS A 27 -16.82 -0.46 -9.74
N SER A 28 -17.33 0.74 -9.46
CA SER A 28 -18.76 1.09 -9.54
C SER A 28 -18.98 2.36 -10.35
N ASN A 29 -20.10 2.45 -11.07
CA ASN A 29 -20.53 3.69 -11.70
C ASN A 29 -21.37 4.58 -10.75
N LEU A 30 -21.70 5.81 -11.16
CA LEU A 30 -22.46 6.76 -10.32
C LEU A 30 -23.84 6.23 -9.88
N ILE A 31 -24.54 5.51 -10.75
CA ILE A 31 -25.88 4.98 -10.47
C ILE A 31 -25.81 3.85 -9.43
N GLU A 32 -24.79 2.99 -9.52
CA GLU A 32 -24.52 1.96 -8.51
C GLU A 32 -24.11 2.59 -7.19
N PHE A 33 -23.21 3.58 -7.23
CA PHE A 33 -22.76 4.33 -6.07
C PHE A 33 -23.94 4.96 -5.31
N GLU A 34 -24.83 5.68 -6.00
CA GLU A 34 -26.01 6.28 -5.40
C GLU A 34 -26.87 5.26 -4.65
N LYS A 35 -27.16 4.12 -5.30
CA LYS A 35 -27.96 3.04 -4.71
C LYS A 35 -27.34 2.48 -3.45
N GLU A 36 -26.02 2.32 -3.41
CA GLU A 36 -25.33 1.83 -2.22
C GLU A 36 -25.28 2.89 -1.11
N VAL A 37 -25.04 4.16 -1.45
CA VAL A 37 -25.05 5.27 -0.49
C VAL A 37 -26.41 5.39 0.20
N TYR A 38 -27.52 5.29 -0.54
CA TYR A 38 -28.87 5.39 0.04
C TYR A 38 -29.26 4.20 0.93
N LYS A 39 -28.53 3.08 0.88
CA LYS A 39 -28.74 1.96 1.83
C LYS A 39 -28.08 2.21 3.18
N LEU A 40 -27.16 3.17 3.28
CA LEU A 40 -26.43 3.47 4.50
C LEU A 40 -27.31 4.32 5.44
N SER A 41 -27.97 3.68 6.39
CA SER A 41 -28.98 4.33 7.25
C SER A 41 -28.41 5.30 8.30
N ASN A 42 -27.10 5.30 8.53
CA ASN A 42 -26.43 6.09 9.56
C ASN A 42 -25.47 7.14 8.98
N LEU A 43 -25.51 7.39 7.67
CA LEU A 43 -24.56 8.30 7.01
C LEU A 43 -24.67 9.75 7.52
N GLU A 44 -25.89 10.20 7.85
CA GLU A 44 -26.16 11.55 8.41
C GLU A 44 -25.47 11.76 9.75
N ASP A 45 -25.36 10.71 10.58
CA ASP A 45 -24.71 10.78 11.89
C ASP A 45 -23.18 10.74 11.80
N ILE A 46 -22.64 10.22 10.68
CA ILE A 46 -21.22 10.02 10.47
C ILE A 46 -20.58 11.22 9.75
N LEU A 47 -21.26 11.74 8.73
CA LEU A 47 -20.73 12.82 7.91
C LEU A 47 -21.02 14.18 8.53
N GLU A 48 -20.13 15.15 8.26
CA GLU A 48 -20.45 16.55 8.50
C GLU A 48 -21.71 16.92 7.71
N LYS A 49 -22.61 17.66 8.35
CA LYS A 49 -23.93 17.99 7.79
C LYS A 49 -23.87 18.57 6.37
N ASP A 50 -22.89 19.45 6.11
CA ASP A 50 -22.73 20.08 4.81
C ASP A 50 -22.34 19.05 3.73
N LEU A 51 -21.42 18.11 4.05
CA LEU A 51 -21.03 17.04 3.14
C LEU A 51 -22.18 16.07 2.85
N TYR A 52 -22.99 15.77 3.87
CA TYR A 52 -24.16 14.91 3.71
C TYR A 52 -25.20 15.54 2.78
N ILE A 53 -25.51 16.83 2.97
CA ILE A 53 -26.45 17.56 2.11
C ILE A 53 -25.91 17.64 0.68
N ASP A 54 -24.64 17.97 0.51
CA ASP A 54 -24.00 18.01 -0.81
C ASP A 54 -24.15 16.64 -1.52
N LEU A 55 -23.87 15.54 -0.81
CA LEU A 55 -23.96 14.18 -1.34
C LEU A 55 -25.36 13.84 -1.84
N LEU A 56 -26.41 14.27 -1.13
CA LEU A 56 -27.80 14.02 -1.54
C LEU A 56 -28.31 14.98 -2.62
N SER A 57 -27.61 16.08 -2.87
CA SER A 57 -28.07 17.14 -3.79
C SER A 57 -27.74 16.87 -5.26
N TYR A 58 -26.80 15.97 -5.53
CA TYR A 58 -26.35 15.66 -6.88
C TYR A 58 -27.37 14.81 -7.66
N ASN A 59 -27.41 15.04 -8.98
CA ASN A 59 -28.10 14.17 -9.91
C ASN A 59 -27.12 13.13 -10.47
N TYR A 60 -27.11 11.93 -9.91
CA TYR A 60 -26.18 10.85 -10.27
C TYR A 60 -26.39 10.28 -11.69
N GLU A 61 -27.50 10.60 -12.34
CA GLU A 61 -27.72 10.26 -13.76
C GLU A 61 -27.01 11.25 -14.71
N ASP A 62 -26.71 12.47 -14.25
CA ASP A 62 -26.03 13.49 -15.03
C ASP A 62 -24.51 13.30 -15.00
N LYS A 63 -23.99 12.70 -16.09
CA LYS A 63 -22.55 12.47 -16.27
C LYS A 63 -21.70 13.75 -16.21
N SER A 64 -22.27 14.93 -16.45
CA SER A 64 -21.53 16.18 -16.36
C SER A 64 -21.09 16.50 -14.92
N GLN A 65 -21.80 15.98 -13.92
CA GLN A 65 -21.50 16.17 -12.50
C GLN A 65 -20.45 15.19 -11.95
N PHE A 66 -19.97 14.24 -12.77
CA PHE A 66 -19.03 13.20 -12.33
C PHE A 66 -17.79 13.77 -11.62
N THR A 67 -17.21 14.83 -12.18
CA THR A 67 -16.01 15.47 -11.61
C THR A 67 -16.29 16.08 -10.23
N GLU A 68 -17.46 16.70 -10.06
CA GLU A 68 -17.87 17.35 -8.81
C GLU A 68 -18.14 16.30 -7.73
N ILE A 69 -18.84 15.22 -8.09
CA ILE A 69 -19.09 14.08 -7.19
C ILE A 69 -17.77 13.45 -6.75
N LEU A 70 -16.82 13.22 -7.66
CA LEU A 70 -15.50 12.70 -7.30
C LEU A 70 -14.73 13.63 -6.35
N GLN A 71 -14.85 14.96 -6.53
CA GLN A 71 -14.23 15.92 -5.62
C GLN A 71 -14.86 15.86 -4.23
N LEU A 72 -16.19 15.73 -4.14
CA LEU A 72 -16.87 15.53 -2.86
C LEU A 72 -16.41 14.24 -2.18
N VAL A 73 -16.37 13.13 -2.92
CA VAL A 73 -15.93 11.82 -2.40
C VAL A 73 -14.51 11.90 -1.85
N LYS A 74 -13.59 12.60 -2.55
CA LYS A 74 -12.22 12.85 -2.07
C LYS A 74 -12.13 13.73 -0.83
N ARG A 75 -13.17 14.51 -0.50
CA ARG A 75 -13.27 15.27 0.76
C ARG A 75 -13.81 14.42 1.91
N ILE A 76 -14.68 13.46 1.61
CA ILE A 76 -15.26 12.54 2.60
C ILE A 76 -14.24 11.48 3.02
N ILE A 77 -13.43 11.02 2.07
CA ILE A 77 -12.54 9.89 2.26
C ILE A 77 -11.10 10.35 2.44
N ASN A 78 -10.41 9.79 3.44
CA ASN A 78 -8.96 9.93 3.56
C ASN A 78 -8.27 9.07 2.47
N ILE A 79 -7.36 9.68 1.71
CA ILE A 79 -6.64 9.01 0.63
C ILE A 79 -5.77 7.84 1.14
N ASP A 80 -5.20 7.95 2.34
CA ASP A 80 -4.41 6.88 2.95
C ASP A 80 -5.30 5.66 3.25
N ASP A 81 -6.52 5.89 3.74
CA ASP A 81 -7.51 4.83 3.96
C ASP A 81 -7.89 4.14 2.64
N PHE A 82 -8.02 4.91 1.56
CA PHE A 82 -8.31 4.38 0.23
C PHE A 82 -7.18 3.48 -0.29
N TYR A 83 -5.92 3.91 -0.23
CA TYR A 83 -4.80 3.06 -0.67
C TYR A 83 -4.64 1.83 0.21
N ARG A 84 -4.87 1.95 1.52
CA ARG A 84 -4.88 0.80 2.44
C ARG A 84 -5.97 -0.20 2.05
N TRP A 85 -7.19 0.26 1.77
CA TRP A 85 -8.29 -0.58 1.28
C TRP A 85 -7.95 -1.25 -0.05
N LYS A 86 -7.40 -0.49 -0.99
CA LYS A 86 -6.99 -0.96 -2.31
C LYS A 86 -5.93 -2.05 -2.19
N LEU A 87 -4.90 -1.83 -1.37
CA LEU A 87 -3.84 -2.79 -1.10
C LEU A 87 -4.39 -4.07 -0.49
N CYS A 88 -5.34 -3.94 0.43
CA CYS A 88 -5.99 -5.09 1.02
C CYS A 88 -6.80 -5.93 0.06
N ASN A 89 -7.53 -5.31 -0.86
CA ASN A 89 -8.21 -6.05 -1.91
C ASN A 89 -7.23 -6.74 -2.83
N LEU A 90 -6.15 -6.07 -3.21
CA LEU A 90 -5.12 -6.66 -4.05
C LEU A 90 -4.47 -7.88 -3.38
N LEU A 91 -4.15 -7.80 -2.09
CA LEU A 91 -3.63 -8.92 -1.31
C LEU A 91 -4.61 -10.10 -1.25
N LYS A 92 -5.92 -9.83 -1.05
CA LYS A 92 -6.97 -10.86 -1.09
C LYS A 92 -7.07 -11.52 -2.46
N GLU A 93 -7.03 -10.72 -3.52
CA GLU A 93 -7.07 -11.18 -4.91
C GLU A 93 -5.85 -12.05 -5.25
N SER A 94 -4.68 -11.74 -4.68
CA SER A 94 -3.45 -12.56 -4.73
C SER A 94 -3.49 -13.83 -3.86
N GLY A 95 -4.60 -14.10 -3.16
CA GLY A 95 -4.80 -15.34 -2.41
C GLY A 95 -4.40 -15.28 -0.93
N LEU A 96 -4.17 -14.10 -0.35
CA LEU A 96 -3.89 -13.97 1.07
C LEU A 96 -5.11 -14.37 1.92
N ASP A 97 -4.98 -15.43 2.72
CA ASP A 97 -6.00 -15.87 3.67
C ASP A 97 -5.71 -15.36 5.08
N PHE A 98 -6.46 -14.34 5.51
CA PHE A 98 -6.35 -13.76 6.85
C PHE A 98 -6.83 -14.69 7.99
N LYS A 99 -7.45 -15.83 7.67
CA LYS A 99 -7.93 -16.78 8.68
C LYS A 99 -6.81 -17.65 9.27
N ASN A 100 -5.63 -17.66 8.65
CA ASN A 100 -4.59 -18.62 9.02
C ASN A 100 -3.17 -18.05 9.20
N PRO A 101 -2.96 -16.94 9.91
CA PRO A 101 -1.64 -16.67 10.43
C PRO A 101 -1.68 -17.09 11.91
N ASN A 102 -0.98 -18.18 12.25
CA ASN A 102 -0.84 -18.72 13.62
C ASN A 102 0.05 -17.78 14.47
N LEU A 103 -0.26 -16.48 14.43
CA LEU A 103 0.57 -15.34 14.86
C LEU A 103 0.71 -15.24 16.37
N GLU A 104 -0.21 -15.85 17.12
CA GLU A 104 -0.19 -15.85 18.57
C GLU A 104 0.97 -16.68 19.15
N SER A 105 1.60 -17.54 18.32
CA SER A 105 2.78 -18.33 18.69
C SER A 105 4.13 -17.66 18.35
N ILE A 106 4.11 -16.51 17.66
CA ILE A 106 5.30 -15.89 17.06
C ILE A 106 5.88 -14.84 18.00
N THR A 107 6.65 -15.27 19.01
CA THR A 107 7.30 -14.35 19.95
C THR A 107 8.80 -14.12 19.69
N ASN A 108 9.42 -14.86 18.77
CA ASN A 108 10.88 -14.87 18.59
C ASN A 108 11.39 -14.66 17.15
N TYR A 109 10.54 -14.31 16.18
CA TYR A 109 10.99 -14.08 14.81
C TYR A 109 11.42 -12.63 14.58
N GLU A 110 12.53 -12.47 13.86
CA GLU A 110 12.87 -11.21 13.23
C GLU A 110 11.79 -10.82 12.21
N LEU A 111 11.50 -9.52 12.08
CA LEU A 111 10.39 -9.04 11.24
C LEU A 111 10.45 -9.47 9.77
N PRO A 112 11.62 -9.52 9.12
CA PRO A 112 11.71 -10.06 7.77
C PRO A 112 11.23 -11.52 7.64
N ASN A 113 11.53 -12.37 8.63
CA ASN A 113 11.07 -13.76 8.62
C ASN A 113 9.55 -13.85 8.77
N LEU A 114 9.00 -13.05 9.68
CA LEU A 114 7.55 -12.97 9.89
C LEU A 114 6.82 -12.43 8.65
N LEU A 115 7.39 -11.42 7.97
CA LEU A 115 6.86 -10.94 6.71
C LEU A 115 6.76 -12.09 5.69
N LEU A 116 7.82 -12.88 5.53
CA LEU A 116 7.85 -13.97 4.56
C LEU A 116 7.05 -15.20 4.98
N GLU A 117 6.75 -15.37 6.27
CA GLU A 117 5.77 -16.36 6.72
C GLU A 117 4.34 -15.98 6.27
N ILE A 118 4.03 -14.69 6.22
CA ILE A 118 2.71 -14.19 5.80
C ILE A 118 2.60 -14.07 4.28
N TYR A 119 3.64 -13.54 3.64
CA TYR A 119 3.62 -13.10 2.23
C TYR A 119 4.57 -13.87 1.32
N GLY A 120 5.39 -14.79 1.85
CA GLY A 120 6.43 -15.48 1.10
C GLY A 120 5.88 -16.23 -0.11
N GLU A 121 6.64 -16.20 -1.20
CA GLU A 121 6.27 -16.81 -2.50
C GLU A 121 5.05 -16.16 -3.18
N MET A 122 4.42 -15.14 -2.59
CA MET A 122 3.34 -14.41 -3.24
C MET A 122 3.86 -13.50 -4.35
N GLU A 123 3.08 -13.42 -5.44
CA GLU A 123 3.18 -12.39 -6.46
C GLU A 123 1.95 -11.47 -6.37
N ILE A 124 2.19 -10.18 -6.22
CA ILE A 124 1.16 -9.17 -5.96
C ILE A 124 1.27 -8.06 -7.00
N GLY A 125 0.13 -7.69 -7.58
CA GLY A 125 0.03 -6.62 -8.56
C GLY A 125 0.51 -6.99 -9.96
N GLU A 126 0.67 -5.96 -10.79
CA GLU A 126 1.07 -6.05 -12.19
C GLU A 126 1.94 -4.85 -12.57
N VAL A 127 2.75 -4.99 -13.62
CA VAL A 127 3.57 -3.88 -14.14
C VAL A 127 2.73 -3.01 -15.09
N GLY A 128 2.85 -1.69 -14.97
CA GLY A 128 2.15 -0.77 -15.86
C GLY A 128 2.30 0.70 -15.46
N GLN A 129 1.42 1.55 -15.98
CA GLN A 129 1.34 2.95 -15.55
C GLN A 129 0.76 3.02 -14.14
N GLY A 130 1.42 3.77 -13.26
CA GLY A 130 0.91 4.16 -11.95
C GLY A 130 0.55 5.65 -11.92
N GLU A 131 0.25 6.17 -10.73
CA GLU A 131 -0.24 7.55 -10.59
C GLU A 131 0.83 8.61 -10.87
N GLU A 132 2.07 8.39 -10.42
CA GLU A 132 3.20 9.28 -10.75
C GLU A 132 4.40 8.53 -11.38
N GLN A 133 4.62 7.28 -10.99
CA GLN A 133 5.66 6.39 -11.47
C GLN A 133 5.05 5.15 -12.13
N ALA A 134 5.88 4.27 -12.70
CA ALA A 134 5.41 2.97 -13.12
C ALA A 134 5.03 2.11 -11.90
N LYS A 135 3.83 1.54 -11.89
CA LYS A 135 3.46 0.50 -10.93
C LYS A 135 4.27 -0.77 -11.22
N SER A 136 4.64 -1.47 -10.17
CA SER A 136 5.44 -2.69 -10.25
C SER A 136 4.70 -3.84 -9.60
N ASN A 137 4.69 -5.01 -10.24
CA ASN A 137 4.42 -6.24 -9.51
C ASN A 137 5.52 -6.49 -8.48
N ILE A 138 5.17 -7.20 -7.40
CA ILE A 138 6.09 -7.55 -6.33
C ILE A 138 6.05 -9.07 -6.15
N THR A 139 7.22 -9.69 -6.11
CA THR A 139 7.40 -11.10 -5.79
C THR A 139 8.16 -11.21 -4.48
N PHE A 140 7.53 -11.80 -3.46
CA PHE A 140 8.18 -12.07 -2.18
C PHE A 140 9.01 -13.34 -2.23
N LEU A 141 10.15 -13.32 -1.55
CA LEU A 141 11.03 -14.47 -1.45
C LEU A 141 10.43 -15.54 -0.54
N LYS A 142 10.90 -16.78 -0.68
CA LYS A 142 10.55 -17.87 0.25
C LYS A 142 11.18 -17.69 1.64
N SER A 143 12.37 -17.12 1.66
CA SER A 143 13.19 -16.92 2.86
C SER A 143 14.04 -15.67 2.67
N PRO A 144 14.40 -14.96 3.76
CA PRO A 144 15.18 -13.74 3.62
C PRO A 144 16.57 -14.08 3.07
N LEU A 145 17.05 -13.27 2.15
CA LEU A 145 18.43 -13.37 1.65
C LEU A 145 19.27 -12.28 2.30
N LYS A 146 20.47 -12.64 2.75
CA LYS A 146 21.43 -11.66 3.25
C LYS A 146 21.71 -10.64 2.13
N SER A 147 21.68 -9.36 2.44
CA SER A 147 21.97 -8.33 1.46
C SER A 147 23.39 -8.48 0.90
N ASP A 148 23.52 -8.34 -0.40
CA ASP A 148 24.77 -8.22 -1.16
C ASP A 148 25.16 -6.75 -1.40
N LEU A 149 24.55 -5.83 -0.64
CA LEU A 149 24.82 -4.41 -0.70
C LEU A 149 26.30 -4.10 -0.43
N GLU A 150 26.83 -3.14 -1.18
CA GLU A 150 28.15 -2.58 -0.94
C GLU A 150 28.28 -2.00 0.48
N ASP A 151 29.49 -2.04 1.05
CA ASP A 151 29.74 -1.68 2.45
C ASP A 151 29.26 -0.26 2.82
N TYR A 152 29.28 0.68 1.87
CA TYR A 152 28.80 2.03 2.12
C TYR A 152 27.29 2.07 2.36
N TRP A 153 26.49 1.22 1.70
CA TRP A 153 25.06 1.12 1.97
C TRP A 153 24.83 0.58 3.37
N VAL A 154 25.51 -0.50 3.74
CA VAL A 154 25.43 -1.09 5.08
C VAL A 154 25.79 -0.07 6.16
N THR A 155 26.78 0.80 5.90
CA THR A 155 27.17 1.88 6.81
C THR A 155 26.06 2.93 6.99
N ILE A 156 25.27 3.21 5.96
CA ILE A 156 24.23 4.25 5.97
C ILE A 156 22.90 3.74 6.53
N ILE A 157 22.47 2.54 6.13
CA ILE A 157 21.14 2.01 6.47
C ILE A 157 21.16 0.88 7.50
N GLY A 158 22.36 0.44 7.89
CA GLY A 158 22.55 -0.72 8.78
C GLY A 158 22.38 -2.05 8.06
N GLU A 159 22.31 -3.11 8.85
CA GLU A 159 22.06 -4.46 8.34
C GLU A 159 20.60 -4.60 7.89
N VAL A 160 20.43 -5.08 6.66
CA VAL A 160 19.14 -5.37 6.06
C VAL A 160 19.18 -6.73 5.37
N VAL A 161 18.02 -7.32 5.15
CA VAL A 161 17.87 -8.53 4.35
C VAL A 161 16.93 -8.27 3.19
N GLN A 162 17.17 -8.92 2.07
CA GLN A 162 16.28 -8.89 0.92
C GLN A 162 15.06 -9.76 1.23
N VAL A 163 13.88 -9.21 0.97
CA VAL A 163 12.59 -9.87 1.19
C VAL A 163 11.76 -10.00 -0.08
N GLY A 164 12.08 -9.24 -1.13
CA GLY A 164 11.32 -9.30 -2.37
C GLY A 164 12.03 -8.63 -3.54
N LEU A 165 11.39 -8.78 -4.69
CA LEU A 165 11.78 -8.19 -5.95
C LEU A 165 10.57 -7.51 -6.58
N ALA A 166 10.81 -6.49 -7.37
CA ALA A 166 9.78 -5.82 -8.15
C ALA A 166 10.28 -5.51 -9.57
N HIS A 167 9.35 -5.28 -10.49
CA HIS A 167 9.64 -4.86 -11.87
C HIS A 167 10.64 -5.80 -12.57
N HIS A 168 10.35 -7.09 -12.55
CA HIS A 168 11.18 -8.18 -13.11
C HIS A 168 12.60 -8.26 -12.54
N GLY A 169 12.77 -7.88 -11.27
CA GLY A 169 14.05 -7.99 -10.56
C GLY A 169 14.93 -6.75 -10.63
N ASN A 170 14.54 -5.72 -11.37
CA ASN A 170 15.30 -4.46 -11.44
C ASN A 170 15.15 -3.60 -10.16
N ILE A 171 14.16 -3.91 -9.34
CA ILE A 171 13.94 -3.30 -8.03
C ILE A 171 14.09 -4.39 -6.97
N ILE A 172 14.99 -4.16 -6.02
CA ILE A 172 15.23 -5.04 -4.88
C ILE A 172 14.61 -4.41 -3.64
N ILE A 173 13.87 -5.22 -2.88
CA ILE A 173 13.18 -4.79 -1.67
C ILE A 173 13.92 -5.37 -0.46
N PHE A 174 14.46 -4.47 0.37
CA PHE A 174 15.13 -4.82 1.62
C PHE A 174 14.26 -4.48 2.83
N MET A 175 14.47 -5.17 3.95
CA MET A 175 13.85 -4.86 5.24
C MET A 175 14.86 -5.04 6.38
N ASN A 176 14.80 -4.15 7.38
CA ASN A 176 15.55 -4.29 8.64
C ASN A 176 14.69 -4.93 9.75
N ASN A 177 15.31 -5.25 10.89
CA ASN A 177 14.63 -5.86 12.05
C ASN A 177 13.67 -4.91 12.80
N GLU A 178 13.61 -3.64 12.41
CA GLU A 178 12.65 -2.65 12.89
C GLU A 178 11.40 -2.58 12.00
N GLY A 179 11.41 -3.23 10.84
CA GLY A 179 10.31 -3.27 9.88
C GLY A 179 10.33 -2.11 8.88
N ILE A 180 11.43 -1.36 8.83
CA ILE A 180 11.65 -0.36 7.79
C ILE A 180 12.10 -1.08 6.52
N MET A 181 11.44 -0.75 5.43
CA MET A 181 11.71 -1.26 4.11
C MET A 181 12.41 -0.23 3.24
N TYR A 182 13.30 -0.74 2.40
CA TYR A 182 14.10 0.04 1.48
C TYR A 182 13.90 -0.47 0.06
N ILE A 183 13.83 0.48 -0.87
CA ILE A 183 13.65 0.22 -2.30
C ILE A 183 14.98 0.54 -2.97
N TYR A 184 15.63 -0.47 -3.50
CA TYR A 184 16.88 -0.33 -4.24
C TYR A 184 16.64 -0.53 -5.74
N ILE A 185 17.05 0.43 -6.55
CA ILE A 185 16.93 0.39 -8.01
C ILE A 185 18.31 0.14 -8.59
N GLU A 186 18.59 -1.11 -8.95
CA GLU A 186 19.90 -1.59 -9.38
C GLU A 186 20.42 -0.79 -10.59
N LEU A 187 19.55 -0.56 -11.59
CA LEU A 187 19.87 0.16 -12.82
C LEU A 187 20.41 1.59 -12.60
N THR A 188 20.08 2.20 -11.46
CA THR A 188 20.49 3.58 -11.14
C THR A 188 21.39 3.67 -9.91
N ASN A 189 21.65 2.54 -9.24
CA ASN A 189 22.30 2.46 -7.94
C ASN A 189 21.71 3.50 -6.94
N LYS A 190 20.39 3.53 -6.82
CA LYS A 190 19.67 4.44 -5.91
C LYS A 190 18.92 3.65 -4.85
N MET A 191 18.99 4.12 -3.61
CA MET A 191 18.27 3.57 -2.47
C MET A 191 17.26 4.59 -1.95
N TYR A 192 16.07 4.12 -1.62
CA TYR A 192 15.00 4.94 -1.05
C TYR A 192 14.46 4.30 0.22
N ILE A 193 14.04 5.14 1.17
CA ILE A 193 13.29 4.70 2.36
C ILE A 193 11.81 4.61 1.97
N GLY A 194 11.31 3.39 1.83
CA GLY A 194 9.91 3.11 1.51
C GLY A 194 8.98 3.38 2.70
N GLY A 195 9.43 3.05 3.91
CA GLY A 195 8.66 3.17 5.15
C GLY A 195 8.40 1.80 5.76
N ASP A 196 7.25 1.61 6.39
CA ASP A 196 6.78 0.28 6.79
C ASP A 196 6.25 -0.50 5.56
N PHE A 197 5.75 -1.71 5.82
CA PHE A 197 5.19 -2.58 4.80
C PHE A 197 4.04 -1.91 4.02
N GLU A 198 3.05 -1.36 4.71
CA GLU A 198 1.89 -0.72 4.07
C GLU A 198 2.29 0.43 3.14
N LYS A 199 3.16 1.32 3.62
CA LYS A 199 3.63 2.46 2.82
C LYS A 199 4.44 2.02 1.62
N THR A 200 5.36 1.07 1.81
CA THR A 200 6.24 0.60 0.75
C THR A 200 5.47 -0.13 -0.34
N MET A 201 4.51 -0.97 0.06
CA MET A 201 3.66 -1.69 -0.89
C MET A 201 2.74 -0.75 -1.66
N SER A 202 2.08 0.20 -0.99
CA SER A 202 1.23 1.20 -1.66
C SER A 202 2.01 2.00 -2.71
N LYS A 203 3.22 2.44 -2.37
CA LYS A 203 4.12 3.16 -3.27
C LYS A 203 4.44 2.38 -4.55
N LEU A 204 4.91 1.14 -4.40
CA LEU A 204 5.34 0.31 -5.52
C LEU A 204 4.18 -0.22 -6.37
N LEU A 205 3.12 -0.73 -5.73
CA LEU A 205 2.00 -1.39 -6.43
C LEU A 205 1.06 -0.39 -7.12
N PHE A 206 1.00 0.86 -6.65
CA PHE A 206 0.20 1.91 -7.27
C PHE A 206 1.05 2.93 -8.05
N GLY A 207 2.38 2.78 -8.01
CA GLY A 207 3.32 3.68 -8.68
C GLY A 207 3.17 5.11 -8.19
N LEU A 208 3.10 5.32 -6.87
CA LEU A 208 2.99 6.65 -6.27
C LEU A 208 4.35 7.35 -6.25
N ASP A 209 5.33 6.76 -5.56
CA ASP A 209 6.72 7.22 -5.55
C ASP A 209 7.63 6.05 -5.10
N TYR A 210 8.92 6.30 -4.89
CA TYR A 210 9.84 5.31 -4.26
C TYR A 210 10.16 5.66 -2.79
N GLY A 211 9.64 6.77 -2.28
CA GLY A 211 9.94 7.30 -0.95
C GLY A 211 11.13 8.25 -0.92
N LYS A 212 11.71 8.41 0.28
CA LYS A 212 12.79 9.39 0.49
C LYS A 212 14.11 8.84 -0.05
N LEU A 213 14.68 9.50 -1.05
CA LEU A 213 16.01 9.17 -1.58
C LEU A 213 17.07 9.25 -0.47
N ILE A 214 17.90 8.23 -0.37
CA ILE A 214 19.07 8.20 0.50
C ILE A 214 20.25 8.77 -0.28
N SER A 215 20.74 9.92 0.16
CA SER A 215 21.93 10.53 -0.42
C SER A 215 23.17 9.80 0.05
N LEU A 216 24.02 9.38 -0.89
CA LEU A 216 25.37 8.97 -0.57
C LEU A 216 26.15 10.20 -0.08
N PRO A 217 26.99 10.07 0.96
CA PRO A 217 27.98 11.09 1.26
C PRO A 217 28.75 11.40 -0.02
N ALA A 218 28.98 12.68 -0.30
CA ALA A 218 29.91 13.04 -1.37
C ALA A 218 31.24 12.35 -1.04
N ILE A 219 31.67 11.45 -1.91
CA ILE A 219 33.04 10.95 -1.85
C ILE A 219 33.87 12.14 -2.33
N ASP A 220 34.33 12.96 -1.40
CA ASP A 220 35.41 13.91 -1.69
C ASP A 220 36.58 13.06 -2.17
N ASN A 221 36.88 13.15 -3.46
CA ASN A 221 37.91 12.36 -4.13
C ASN A 221 39.22 12.36 -3.30
N LEU A 222 39.61 11.18 -2.83
CA LEU A 222 40.97 10.90 -2.36
C LEU A 222 41.96 10.93 -3.52
#